data_AF-A0AAD5RAK6-F1
#
_entry.id   AF-A0AAD5RAK6-F1
#
_cell.length_a   1.000
_cell.length_b   1.000
_cell.length_c   1.000
_cell.angle_alpha   90.00
_cell.angle_beta   90.00
_cell.angle_gamma   90.00
#
_symmetry.space_group_name_H-M   'P 1'
#
loop_
_entity.id
_entity.type
_entity.pdbx_description
1 polymer ?
#
loop_
_entity_poly.entity_id
_entity_poly.type
_entity_poly.pdbx_seq_one_letter_code
_entity_poly.pdbx_strand_id
1 'polypeptide(L)'
;MSRQTDEDILDKILPSYVWQIKDDSTEDYDLLVERLRCADLTSLTQPRRADRISPTTKELLEKRTKVKLDPNATHSARLISNTRCRRALQEDLHRYRQMKLLKAAQERSSLKKSPESV
;
A
#
# COMPACT_ATOMS: atom_id res chain seq x y z
N MET A 1 -4.26 -16.42 18.22
CA MET A 1 -4.75 -15.07 17.91
C MET A 1 -5.19 -15.05 16.45
N SER A 2 -6.51 -15.05 16.21
CA SER A 2 -7.07 -15.09 14.85
C SER A 2 -6.72 -13.83 14.07
N ARG A 3 -6.31 -14.00 12.82
CA ARG A 3 -5.95 -12.89 11.92
C ARG A 3 -7.26 -12.30 11.40
N GLN A 4 -7.65 -11.14 11.93
CA GLN A 4 -8.70 -10.33 11.33
C GLN A 4 -8.23 -9.94 9.92
N THR A 5 -8.91 -10.44 8.90
CA THR A 5 -8.68 -10.06 7.50
C THR A 5 -9.46 -8.79 7.17
N ASP A 6 -9.09 -8.09 6.09
CA ASP A 6 -9.80 -6.89 5.65
C ASP A 6 -11.28 -7.22 5.32
N GLU A 7 -11.56 -8.45 4.87
CA GLU A 7 -12.92 -9.00 4.72
C GLU A 7 -13.66 -9.12 6.06
N ASP A 8 -13.02 -9.65 7.11
CA ASP A 8 -13.64 -9.74 8.45
C ASP A 8 -13.94 -8.36 9.08
N ILE A 9 -13.23 -7.32 8.62
CA ILE A 9 -13.46 -5.93 9.04
C ILE A 9 -14.64 -5.37 8.24
N LEU A 10 -14.65 -5.57 6.92
CA LEU A 10 -15.75 -5.18 6.05
C LEU A 10 -17.07 -5.86 6.45
N ASP A 11 -17.07 -7.17 6.74
CA ASP A 11 -18.28 -7.92 7.14
C ASP A 11 -18.89 -7.44 8.46
N LYS A 12 -18.08 -6.81 9.34
CA LYS A 12 -18.58 -6.18 10.57
C LYS A 12 -19.10 -4.77 10.34
N ILE A 13 -18.51 -4.06 9.38
CA ILE A 13 -18.78 -2.65 9.09
C ILE A 13 -19.99 -2.55 8.16
N LEU A 14 -20.04 -3.33 7.08
CA LEU A 14 -21.10 -3.30 6.07
C LEU A 14 -22.53 -3.38 6.64
N PRO A 15 -22.83 -4.21 7.66
CA PRO A 15 -24.16 -4.27 8.27
C PRO A 15 -24.50 -3.08 9.15
N SER A 16 -23.51 -2.31 9.63
CA SER A 16 -23.77 -1.11 10.44
C SER A 16 -24.12 0.12 9.60
N TYR A 17 -24.02 0.03 8.27
CA TYR A 17 -24.40 1.10 7.36
C TYR A 17 -25.72 0.78 6.67
N VAL A 18 -26.67 1.69 6.81
CA VAL A 18 -27.87 1.68 5.99
C VAL A 18 -27.49 2.28 4.64
N TRP A 19 -27.39 1.43 3.62
CA TRP A 19 -27.18 1.81 2.23
C TRP A 19 -28.51 2.31 1.67
N GLN A 20 -28.76 3.61 1.83
CA GLN A 20 -29.90 4.28 1.21
C GLN A 20 -29.41 4.92 -0.08
N ILE A 21 -30.04 4.56 -1.19
CA ILE A 21 -29.87 5.27 -2.46
C ILE A 21 -30.63 6.57 -2.33
N LYS A 22 -29.95 7.70 -2.54
CA LYS A 22 -30.59 9.02 -2.57
C LYS A 22 -31.09 9.33 -3.98
N ASP A 23 -32.19 10.06 -4.06
CA ASP A 23 -32.77 10.48 -5.34
C ASP A 23 -31.88 11.52 -6.05
N ASP A 24 -31.15 12.35 -5.29
CA ASP A 24 -30.11 13.21 -5.85
C ASP A 24 -28.80 12.45 -5.97
N SER A 25 -28.31 12.34 -7.21
CA SER A 25 -27.03 11.74 -7.53
C SER A 25 -25.84 12.45 -6.88
N THR A 26 -25.93 13.77 -6.64
CA THR A 26 -24.82 14.52 -6.02
C THR A 26 -24.67 14.13 -4.56
N GLU A 27 -25.78 14.16 -3.82
CA GLU A 27 -25.85 13.70 -2.43
C GLU A 27 -25.44 12.23 -2.26
N ASP A 28 -25.86 11.34 -3.18
CA ASP A 28 -25.49 9.92 -3.14
C ASP A 28 -23.98 9.73 -3.28
N TYR A 29 -23.35 10.46 -4.21
CA TYR A 29 -21.91 10.42 -4.42
C TYR A 29 -21.12 11.04 -3.26
N ASP A 30 -21.58 12.17 -2.69
CA ASP A 30 -20.92 12.81 -1.56
C ASP A 30 -20.92 11.90 -0.32
N LEU A 31 -22.05 11.22 -0.07
CA LEU A 31 -22.18 10.25 1.02
C LEU A 31 -21.27 9.03 0.81
N LEU A 32 -21.15 8.55 -0.43
CA LEU A 32 -20.21 7.48 -0.78
C LEU A 32 -18.76 7.90 -0.54
N VAL A 33 -18.38 9.11 -0.98
CA VAL A 33 -17.03 9.65 -0.81
C VAL A 33 -16.70 9.83 0.68
N GLU A 34 -17.61 10.36 1.48
CA GLU A 34 -17.45 10.51 2.92
C GLU A 34 -17.21 9.14 3.59
N ARG A 35 -17.99 8.13 3.22
CA ARG A 35 -17.85 6.75 3.74
C ARG A 35 -16.54 6.09 3.33
N LEU A 36 -16.07 6.36 2.10
CA LEU A 36 -14.80 5.81 1.61
C LEU A 36 -13.56 6.44 2.25
N ARG A 37 -13.65 7.64 2.87
CA ARG A 37 -12.54 8.20 3.66
C ARG A 37 -12.13 7.30 4.83
N CYS A 38 -12.99 6.40 5.29
CA CYS A 38 -12.60 5.37 6.27
C CYS A 38 -11.51 4.41 5.74
N ALA A 39 -11.41 4.20 4.42
CA ALA A 39 -10.35 3.40 3.80
C ALA A 39 -8.99 4.12 3.78
N ASP A 40 -8.99 5.46 3.74
CA ASP A 40 -7.74 6.24 3.81
C ASP A 40 -7.07 6.05 5.18
N LEU A 41 -7.86 5.97 6.26
CA LEU A 41 -7.37 5.72 7.61
C LEU A 41 -6.79 4.30 7.79
N THR A 42 -7.36 3.28 7.13
CA THR A 42 -6.80 1.92 7.14
C THR A 42 -5.55 1.80 6.26
N SER A 43 -5.43 2.60 5.19
CA SER A 43 -4.24 2.65 4.33
C SER A 43 -2.98 3.14 5.08
N LEU A 44 -3.16 4.03 6.07
CA LEU A 44 -2.10 4.56 6.94
C LEU A 44 -1.54 3.49 7.90
N THR A 45 -2.25 2.38 8.08
CA THR A 45 -1.98 1.37 9.11
C THR A 45 -1.51 0.04 8.51
N GLN A 46 -0.71 0.06 7.44
CA GLN A 46 0.09 -1.12 7.05
C GLN A 46 1.56 -0.97 7.49
N PRO A 47 1.88 -1.22 8.79
CA PRO A 47 3.27 -1.27 9.25
C PRO A 47 4.10 -2.30 8.48
N ARG A 48 3.45 -3.35 7.93
CA ARG A 48 4.10 -4.42 7.16
C ARG A 48 4.83 -3.95 5.88
N ARG A 49 4.53 -2.75 5.36
CA ARG A 49 5.19 -2.21 4.15
C ARG A 49 6.29 -1.20 4.49
N ALA A 50 6.16 -0.47 5.59
CA ALA A 50 7.12 0.57 5.97
C ALA A 50 8.52 0.03 6.25
N ASP A 51 8.62 -1.20 6.79
CA ASP A 51 9.87 -1.90 7.10
C ASP A 51 10.56 -2.50 5.87
N ARG A 52 9.86 -2.58 4.73
CA ARG A 52 10.40 -3.21 3.51
C ARG A 52 11.21 -2.26 2.65
N ILE A 53 11.03 -0.96 2.85
CA ILE A 53 11.63 0.09 2.02
C ILE A 53 12.65 0.83 2.88
N SER A 54 13.88 0.86 2.40
CA SER A 54 14.99 1.55 3.07
C SER A 54 14.78 3.07 3.10
N PRO A 55 15.37 3.78 4.07
CA PRO A 55 15.28 5.25 4.13
C PRO A 55 15.81 5.91 2.85
N THR A 56 16.86 5.36 2.25
CA THR A 56 17.43 5.85 0.99
C THR A 56 16.44 5.76 -0.17
N THR A 57 15.68 4.66 -0.26
CA THR A 57 14.61 4.53 -1.27
C THR A 57 13.46 5.49 -1.00
N LYS A 58 13.12 5.77 0.26
CA LYS A 58 12.11 6.79 0.61
C LYS A 58 12.52 8.17 0.10
N GLU A 59 13.78 8.57 0.28
CA GLU A 59 14.29 9.83 -0.27
C GLU A 59 14.23 9.88 -1.80
N LEU A 60 14.50 8.77 -2.48
CA LEU A 60 14.37 8.69 -3.95
C LEU A 60 12.91 8.90 -4.38
N LEU A 61 11.96 8.32 -3.64
CA LEU A 61 10.53 8.51 -3.91
C LEU A 61 10.10 9.96 -3.70
N GLU A 62 10.60 10.64 -2.67
CA GLU A 62 10.36 12.07 -2.46
C GLU A 62 10.97 12.94 -3.57
N LYS A 63 12.18 12.60 -4.04
CA LYS A 63 12.78 13.30 -5.19
C LYS A 63 11.94 13.08 -6.46
N ARG A 64 11.39 11.88 -6.64
CA ARG A 64 10.47 11.57 -7.75
C ARG A 64 9.16 12.34 -7.66
N THR A 65 8.56 12.50 -6.48
CA THR A 65 7.32 13.28 -6.35
C THR A 65 7.57 14.74 -6.71
N LYS A 66 8.69 15.34 -6.26
CA LYS A 66 9.10 16.69 -6.66
C LYS A 66 9.21 16.84 -8.18
N VAL A 67 9.91 15.92 -8.85
CA VAL A 67 10.05 15.92 -10.32
C VAL A 67 8.72 15.68 -11.04
N LYS A 68 7.80 14.90 -10.45
CA LYS A 68 6.47 14.65 -11.03
C LYS A 68 5.58 15.89 -10.99
N LEU A 69 5.67 16.66 -9.91
CA LEU A 69 4.86 17.86 -9.69
C LEU A 69 5.42 19.10 -10.41
N ASP A 70 6.70 19.08 -10.75
CA ASP A 70 7.33 20.17 -11.49
C ASP A 70 6.81 20.24 -12.96
N PRO A 71 6.13 21.34 -13.34
CA PRO A 71 5.64 21.51 -14.71
C PRO A 71 6.79 21.72 -15.71
N ASN A 72 7.95 22.22 -15.26
CA ASN A 72 9.12 22.47 -16.10
C ASN A 72 10.06 21.25 -16.18
N ALA A 73 9.75 20.17 -15.48
CA ALA A 73 10.58 18.97 -15.51
C ALA A 73 10.62 18.36 -16.91
N THR A 74 11.84 18.16 -17.42
CA THR A 74 12.05 17.50 -18.70
C THR A 74 11.59 16.04 -18.67
N HIS A 75 11.19 15.53 -19.83
CA HIS A 75 10.80 14.13 -19.97
C HIS A 75 11.92 13.16 -19.51
N SER A 76 13.18 13.47 -19.81
CA SER A 76 14.33 12.68 -19.38
C SER A 76 14.50 12.67 -17.86
N ALA A 77 14.31 13.80 -17.18
CA ALA A 77 14.35 13.86 -15.72
C ALA A 77 13.27 12.97 -15.08
N ARG A 78 12.05 13.00 -15.62
CA ARG A 78 10.95 12.13 -15.18
C ARG A 78 11.27 10.65 -15.39
N LEU A 79 11.83 10.28 -16.55
CA LEU A 79 12.23 8.90 -16.84
C LEU A 79 13.35 8.42 -15.90
N ILE A 80 14.43 9.19 -15.77
CA ILE A 80 15.57 8.83 -14.92
C ILE A 80 15.12 8.64 -13.48
N SER A 81 14.31 9.57 -12.95
CA SER A 81 13.77 9.49 -11.60
C SER A 81 12.90 8.24 -11.39
N ASN A 82 12.01 7.94 -12.35
CA ASN A 82 11.19 6.71 -12.32
C ASN A 82 12.06 5.44 -12.33
N THR A 83 13.02 5.35 -13.23
CA THR A 83 13.89 4.17 -13.38
C THR A 83 14.71 3.92 -12.12
N ARG A 84 15.28 4.97 -11.53
CA ARG A 84 16.04 4.89 -10.27
C ARG A 84 15.15 4.39 -9.13
N CYS A 85 13.95 4.95 -8.98
CA CYS A 85 13.02 4.51 -7.93
C CYS A 85 12.60 3.05 -8.11
N ARG A 86 12.29 2.62 -9.34
CA ARG A 86 11.91 1.22 -9.61
C ARG A 86 13.02 0.24 -9.24
N ARG A 87 14.27 0.56 -9.61
CA ARG A 87 15.43 -0.28 -9.28
C ARG A 87 15.62 -0.37 -7.76
N ALA A 88 15.64 0.77 -7.07
CA ALA A 88 15.82 0.82 -5.62
C ALA A 88 14.74 0.03 -4.87
N LEU A 89 13.47 0.16 -5.29
CA LEU A 89 12.37 -0.63 -4.73
C LEU A 89 12.53 -2.14 -4.96
N GLN A 90 12.97 -2.55 -6.16
CA GLN A 90 13.21 -3.97 -6.45
C GLN A 90 14.33 -4.54 -5.57
N GLU A 91 15.42 -3.80 -5.38
CA GLU A 91 16.52 -4.21 -4.52
C GLU A 91 16.08 -4.34 -3.06
N ASP A 92 15.34 -3.36 -2.55
CA ASP A 92 14.82 -3.40 -1.17
C ASP A 92 13.88 -4.60 -0.95
N LEU A 93 12.99 -4.86 -1.90
CA LEU A 93 12.11 -6.04 -1.84
C LEU A 93 12.90 -7.34 -1.90
N HIS A 94 13.96 -7.41 -2.72
CA HIS A 94 14.83 -8.57 -2.80
C HIS A 94 15.56 -8.80 -1.47
N ARG A 95 16.18 -7.77 -0.91
CA ARG A 95 16.87 -7.83 0.39
C ARG A 95 15.92 -8.24 1.51
N TYR A 96 14.71 -7.68 1.55
CA TYR A 96 13.70 -8.05 2.53
C TYR A 96 13.32 -9.55 2.43
N ARG A 97 13.13 -10.07 1.21
CA ARG A 97 12.85 -11.50 0.99
C ARG A 97 14.01 -12.38 1.48
N GLN A 98 15.25 -12.03 1.15
CA GLN A 98 16.45 -12.74 1.61
C GLN A 98 16.55 -12.74 3.14
N MET A 99 16.38 -11.58 3.78
CA MET A 99 16.38 -11.46 5.23
C MET A 99 15.32 -12.36 5.88
N LYS A 100 14.10 -12.39 5.32
CA LYS A 100 13.02 -13.25 5.83
C LYS A 100 13.35 -14.74 5.69
N LEU A 101 13.96 -15.15 4.59
CA LEU A 101 14.41 -16.53 4.38
C LEU A 101 15.48 -16.94 5.38
N LEU A 102 16.51 -16.10 5.56
CA LEU A 102 17.58 -16.36 6.52
C LEU A 102 17.04 -16.46 7.96
N LYS A 103 16.14 -15.55 8.33
CA LYS A 103 15.50 -15.58 9.65
C LYS A 103 14.70 -16.87 9.88
N ALA A 104 13.90 -17.29 8.90
CA ALA A 104 13.13 -18.53 9.00
C ALA A 104 14.02 -19.78 9.07
N ALA A 105 15.10 -19.81 8.29
CA ALA A 105 16.09 -20.88 8.34
C ALA A 105 16.76 -20.97 9.71
N GLN A 106 17.15 -19.82 10.29
CA GLN A 106 17.72 -19.75 11.65
C GLN A 106 16.72 -20.23 12.71
N GLU A 107 15.45 -19.84 12.59
CA GLU A 107 14.37 -20.23 13.50
C GLU A 107 13.88 -21.68 13.25
N ARG A 108 14.39 -22.37 12.22
CA ARG A 108 13.88 -23.67 11.72
C ARG A 108 12.35 -23.66 11.53
N SER A 109 11.81 -22.50 11.17
CA SER A 109 10.38 -22.26 11.05
C SER A 109 9.98 -22.20 9.58
N SER A 110 8.76 -22.61 9.25
CA SER A 110 8.26 -22.49 7.88
C SER A 110 7.76 -21.07 7.62
N LEU A 111 8.16 -20.51 6.46
CA LEU A 111 7.50 -19.34 5.89
C LEU A 111 6.13 -19.80 5.37
N LYS A 112 5.11 -19.85 6.23
CA LYS A 112 3.75 -20.27 5.87
C LYS A 112 3.30 -19.66 4.52
N LYS A 113 2.80 -20.50 3.61
CA LYS A 113 2.42 -20.14 2.22
C LYS A 113 1.39 -19.01 2.19
N SER A 114 1.54 -18.10 1.23
CA SER A 114 0.48 -17.18 0.80
C SER A 114 -0.72 -17.98 0.26
N PRO A 115 -1.97 -17.51 0.42
CA PRO A 115 -3.12 -18.18 -0.18
C PRO A 115 -2.91 -18.26 -1.69
N GLU A 116 -3.03 -19.48 -2.22
CA GLU A 116 -3.15 -19.70 -3.66
C GLU A 116 -4.37 -18.91 -4.13
N SER A 117 -4.18 -18.08 -5.14
CA SER A 117 -5.27 -17.44 -5.87
C SER A 117 -6.15 -18.55 -6.43
N VAL A 118 -7.32 -18.73 -5.81
CA VAL A 118 -8.44 -19.54 -6.32
C VAL A 118 -9.13 -18.77 -7.43
#